data_AF-A0A820D0X9-F1
#
_entry.id   AF-A0A820D0X9-F1
#
_cell.length_a   1.000
_cell.length_b   1.000
_cell.length_c   1.000
_cell.angle_alpha   90.00
_cell.angle_beta   90.00
_cell.angle_gamma   90.00
#
_symmetry.space_group_name_H-M   'P 1'
#
loop_
_entity.id
_entity.type
_entity.pdbx_description
1 polymer ?
#
loop_
_entity_poly.entity_id
_entity_poly.type
_entity_poly.pdbx_seq_one_letter_code
_entity_poly.pdbx_strand_id
1 'polypeptide(L)'
;MMKKKINWRNTIIPKGRFRHLAIFSYGLTAFLNIKTVLNEPRLLELSNALFTASCSWLVHLASLSDQVENEEVIQKIKQLPLISKPNRQLSYIPEFIIENITDFLTFLGRFNVQLFESLSSVDEYVTLVLVFMGDASRLRNPHLRAALAEAFEAILPNKQHGGGRTLNSAFAEAIFTYHPLIEDLPRVLLDVFVSIELTGQAVAFEQKFNYRRPMYEILEYLWKFDKHREQVKKLASYAEEHIDDAEAPLFLRFINLLMNDANFLLDEALS
;
A
#
# COMPACT_ATOMS: atom_id res chain seq x y z
N MET A 1 2.39 55.07 -35.82
CA MET A 1 3.52 54.83 -34.89
C MET A 1 3.67 53.31 -34.72
N MET A 2 4.86 52.78 -35.02
CA MET A 2 5.12 51.42 -35.53
C MET A 2 4.83 50.25 -34.55
N LYS A 3 4.08 49.25 -35.02
CA LYS A 3 4.11 47.88 -34.46
C LYS A 3 5.38 47.17 -34.95
N LYS A 4 6.39 47.01 -34.09
CA LYS A 4 7.55 46.14 -34.37
C LYS A 4 7.09 44.67 -34.38
N LYS A 5 6.93 44.09 -35.57
CA LYS A 5 6.87 42.64 -35.76
C LYS A 5 8.25 42.06 -35.41
N ILE A 6 8.34 41.33 -34.31
CA ILE A 6 9.53 40.54 -33.97
C ILE A 6 9.61 39.39 -34.98
N ASN A 7 10.63 39.45 -35.85
CA ASN A 7 10.85 38.50 -36.92
C ASN A 7 11.69 37.33 -36.40
N TRP A 8 11.04 36.25 -35.98
CA TRP A 8 11.66 35.03 -35.43
C TRP A 8 12.46 34.20 -36.45
N ARG A 9 12.65 34.67 -37.69
CA ARG A 9 13.23 33.88 -38.78
C ARG A 9 14.76 33.78 -38.79
N ASN A 10 15.47 34.58 -37.98
CA ASN A 10 16.95 34.63 -38.04
C ASN A 10 17.67 34.09 -36.79
N THR A 11 16.96 33.50 -35.83
CA THR A 11 17.62 32.81 -34.72
C THR A 11 17.89 31.37 -35.14
N ILE A 12 19.13 31.07 -35.54
CA ILE A 12 19.60 29.70 -35.77
C ILE A 12 19.60 29.00 -34.41
N ILE A 13 18.45 28.42 -34.07
CA ILE A 13 18.25 27.63 -32.85
C ILE A 13 18.13 26.16 -33.30
N PRO A 14 18.87 25.22 -32.68
CA PRO A 14 18.94 23.84 -33.15
C PRO A 14 17.56 23.17 -33.15
N LYS A 15 17.13 22.67 -34.32
CA LYS A 15 15.81 22.05 -34.60
C LYS A 15 15.43 20.91 -33.64
N GLY A 16 16.39 20.29 -32.95
CA GLY A 16 16.14 19.27 -31.92
C GLY A 16 15.46 19.80 -30.67
N ARG A 17 15.77 21.04 -30.23
CA ARG A 17 15.28 21.59 -28.95
C ARG A 17 13.78 21.84 -28.94
N PHE A 18 13.20 22.24 -30.08
CA PHE A 18 11.75 22.48 -30.23
C PHE A 18 10.92 21.20 -30.21
N ARG A 19 11.45 20.06 -30.68
CA ARG A 19 10.74 18.77 -30.60
C ARG A 19 10.58 18.30 -29.17
N HIS A 20 11.64 18.38 -28.36
CA HIS A 20 11.56 18.01 -26.94
C HIS A 20 10.62 18.93 -26.16
N LEU A 21 10.65 20.25 -26.43
CA LEU A 21 9.71 21.21 -25.84
C LEU A 21 8.26 20.95 -26.24
N ALA A 22 8.00 20.59 -27.50
CA ALA A 22 6.65 20.27 -27.97
C ALA A 22 6.11 18.96 -27.35
N ILE A 23 6.95 17.93 -27.27
CA ILE A 23 6.60 16.66 -26.61
C ILE A 23 6.33 16.89 -25.13
N PHE A 24 7.20 17.66 -24.46
CA PHE A 24 7.02 18.03 -23.06
C PHE A 24 5.72 18.81 -22.84
N SER A 25 5.44 19.82 -23.68
CA SER A 25 4.21 20.60 -23.59
C SER A 25 2.98 19.73 -23.79
N TYR A 26 2.99 18.82 -24.77
CA TYR A 26 1.88 17.89 -25.00
C TYR A 26 1.68 16.95 -23.79
N GLY A 27 2.76 16.37 -23.28
CA GLY A 27 2.71 15.49 -22.10
C GLY A 27 2.20 16.22 -20.86
N LEU A 28 2.61 17.46 -20.64
CA LEU A 28 2.14 18.28 -19.53
C LEU A 28 0.66 18.62 -19.66
N THR A 29 0.18 18.96 -20.86
CA THR A 29 -1.24 19.21 -21.11
C THR A 29 -2.07 17.95 -20.87
N ALA A 30 -1.63 16.79 -21.38
CA ALA A 30 -2.31 15.52 -21.17
C ALA A 30 -2.37 15.16 -19.68
N PHE A 31 -1.25 15.28 -18.97
CA PHE A 31 -1.17 15.04 -17.53
C PHE A 31 -2.12 15.93 -16.73
N LEU A 32 -2.12 17.24 -16.99
CA LEU A 32 -3.00 18.18 -16.28
C LEU A 32 -4.47 17.91 -16.57
N ASN A 33 -4.82 17.62 -17.83
CA ASN A 33 -6.20 17.29 -18.20
C ASN A 33 -6.69 16.02 -17.48
N ILE A 34 -5.90 14.94 -17.49
CA ILE A 34 -6.23 13.70 -16.80
C ILE A 34 -6.33 13.96 -15.29
N LYS A 35 -5.37 14.69 -14.71
CA LYS A 35 -5.39 15.05 -13.30
C LYS A 35 -6.65 15.83 -12.92
N THR A 36 -7.10 16.76 -13.76
CA THR A 36 -8.34 17.51 -13.52
C THR A 36 -9.57 16.60 -13.56
N VAL A 37 -9.66 15.71 -14.55
CA VAL A 37 -10.80 14.78 -14.67
C VAL A 37 -10.84 13.80 -13.49
N LEU A 38 -9.70 13.25 -13.10
CA LEU A 38 -9.62 12.32 -11.97
C LEU A 38 -9.85 13.00 -10.61
N ASN A 39 -9.69 14.32 -10.53
CA ASN A 39 -9.98 15.10 -9.32
C ASN A 39 -11.36 15.76 -9.34
N GLU A 40 -12.25 15.33 -10.24
CA GLU A 40 -13.63 15.79 -10.24
C GLU A 40 -14.34 15.28 -8.95
N PRO A 41 -14.88 16.18 -8.10
CA PRO A 41 -15.38 15.81 -6.78
C PRO A 41 -16.47 14.74 -6.83
N ARG A 42 -17.39 14.81 -7.80
CA ARG A 42 -18.51 13.87 -7.87
C ARG A 42 -18.05 12.45 -8.22
N LEU A 43 -17.11 12.32 -9.15
CA LEU A 43 -16.46 11.06 -9.50
C LEU A 43 -15.76 10.45 -8.29
N LEU A 44 -15.05 11.26 -7.52
CA LEU A 44 -14.33 10.80 -6.33
C LEU A 44 -15.28 10.36 -5.20
N GLU A 45 -16.38 11.09 -4.97
CA GLU A 45 -17.43 10.69 -4.02
C GLU A 45 -18.03 9.33 -4.39
N LEU A 46 -18.42 9.15 -5.66
CA LEU A 46 -19.02 7.91 -6.15
C LEU A 46 -18.03 6.75 -6.12
N SER A 47 -16.78 6.99 -6.51
CA SER A 47 -15.69 6.01 -6.45
C SER A 47 -15.44 5.59 -5.01
N ASN A 48 -15.36 6.54 -4.07
CA ASN A 48 -15.20 6.25 -2.66
C ASN A 48 -16.37 5.41 -2.12
N ALA A 49 -17.61 5.76 -2.44
CA ALA A 49 -18.77 4.98 -1.99
C ALA A 49 -18.73 3.54 -2.52
N LEU A 50 -18.36 3.35 -3.80
CA LEU A 50 -18.22 2.02 -4.40
C LEU A 50 -17.09 1.22 -3.75
N PHE A 51 -15.91 1.83 -3.56
CA PHE A 51 -14.75 1.14 -3.01
C PHE A 51 -14.92 0.84 -1.53
N THR A 52 -15.48 1.74 -0.72
CA THR A 52 -15.84 1.47 0.67
C THR A 52 -16.82 0.30 0.79
N ALA A 53 -17.87 0.28 -0.04
CA ALA A 53 -18.82 -0.83 -0.05
C ALA A 53 -18.15 -2.15 -0.45
N SER A 54 -17.25 -2.09 -1.45
CA SER A 54 -16.46 -3.25 -1.89
C SER A 54 -15.52 -3.74 -0.79
N CYS A 55 -14.88 -2.84 -0.04
CA CYS A 55 -14.04 -3.20 1.10
C CYS A 55 -14.84 -3.99 2.15
N SER A 56 -15.96 -3.42 2.61
CA SER A 56 -16.82 -4.08 3.60
C SER A 56 -17.34 -5.44 3.13
N TRP A 57 -17.72 -5.54 1.85
CA TRP A 57 -18.19 -6.80 1.26
C TRP A 57 -17.09 -7.85 1.16
N LEU A 58 -15.91 -7.49 0.65
CA LEU A 58 -14.77 -8.41 0.53
C LEU A 58 -14.28 -8.89 1.88
N VAL A 59 -14.19 -7.98 2.85
CA VAL A 59 -13.81 -8.28 4.24
C VAL A 59 -14.83 -9.22 4.88
N HIS A 60 -16.13 -9.00 4.67
CA HIS A 60 -17.17 -9.89 5.14
C HIS A 60 -17.03 -11.29 4.54
N LEU A 61 -16.89 -11.39 3.20
CA LEU A 61 -16.68 -12.66 2.52
C LEU A 61 -15.43 -13.39 2.99
N ALA A 62 -14.35 -12.66 3.25
CA ALA A 62 -13.13 -13.18 3.83
C ALA A 62 -13.38 -13.76 5.23
N SER A 63 -14.23 -13.12 6.04
CA SER A 63 -14.52 -13.55 7.41
C SER A 63 -15.43 -14.78 7.49
N LEU A 64 -16.34 -14.95 6.53
CA LEU A 64 -17.29 -16.07 6.48
C LEU A 64 -16.56 -17.43 6.44
N SER A 65 -17.09 -18.39 7.18
CA SER A 65 -16.69 -19.79 7.06
C SER A 65 -17.62 -20.53 6.10
N ASP A 66 -17.10 -21.52 5.36
CA ASP A 66 -17.87 -22.35 4.41
C ASP A 66 -19.12 -23.03 5.03
N GLN A 67 -19.25 -23.07 6.36
CA GLN A 67 -20.40 -23.68 7.04
C GLN A 67 -21.54 -22.71 7.39
N VAL A 68 -21.32 -21.39 7.23
CA VAL A 68 -22.32 -20.36 7.55
C VAL A 68 -22.73 -19.70 6.24
N GLU A 69 -23.64 -20.35 5.51
CA GLU A 69 -24.08 -19.90 4.19
C GLU A 69 -24.97 -18.64 4.22
N ASN A 70 -25.44 -18.17 5.39
CA ASN A 70 -26.44 -17.11 5.48
C ASN A 70 -26.30 -16.19 6.73
N GLU A 71 -25.15 -15.54 6.92
CA GLU A 71 -25.12 -14.35 7.79
C GLU A 71 -25.41 -13.11 6.94
N GLU A 72 -26.64 -12.61 7.00
CA GLU A 72 -27.05 -11.39 6.28
C GLU A 72 -26.44 -10.11 6.88
N VAL A 73 -25.81 -10.21 8.07
CA VAL A 73 -25.26 -9.07 8.80
C VAL A 73 -23.75 -9.01 8.64
N ILE A 74 -23.26 -7.91 8.06
CA ILE A 74 -21.82 -7.60 7.99
C ILE A 74 -21.30 -7.36 9.42
N GLN A 75 -20.63 -8.35 10.00
CA GLN A 75 -19.99 -8.22 11.29
C GLN A 75 -18.62 -7.53 11.15
N LYS A 76 -18.31 -6.62 12.08
CA LYS A 76 -16.97 -6.03 12.18
C LYS A 76 -15.98 -7.09 12.67
N ILE A 77 -14.85 -7.21 11.98
CA ILE A 77 -13.76 -8.08 12.40
C ILE A 77 -13.16 -7.56 13.71
N LYS A 78 -12.94 -8.47 14.65
CA LYS A 78 -12.43 -8.15 15.99
C LYS A 78 -10.98 -8.54 16.23
N GLN A 79 -10.42 -9.48 15.45
CA GLN A 79 -9.06 -9.95 15.62
C GLN A 79 -8.46 -10.48 14.32
N LEU A 80 -7.14 -10.33 14.17
CA LEU A 80 -6.33 -11.02 13.17
C LEU A 80 -5.33 -11.96 13.86
N PRO A 81 -4.82 -13.00 13.17
CA PRO A 81 -5.30 -13.53 11.90
C PRO A 81 -6.72 -14.11 12.05
N LEU A 82 -7.50 -14.09 10.98
CA LEU A 82 -8.82 -14.72 11.01
C LEU A 82 -8.65 -16.24 11.09
N ILE A 83 -9.33 -16.86 12.05
CA ILE A 83 -9.25 -18.29 12.32
C ILE A 83 -10.04 -19.11 11.29
N SER A 84 -11.05 -18.50 10.66
CA SER A 84 -11.87 -19.15 9.66
C SER A 84 -11.05 -19.51 8.42
N LYS A 85 -11.27 -20.72 7.90
CA LYS A 85 -10.77 -21.12 6.58
C LYS A 85 -11.34 -20.17 5.51
N PRO A 86 -10.57 -19.85 4.46
CA PRO A 86 -11.04 -18.97 3.41
C PRO A 86 -12.30 -19.54 2.76
N ASN A 87 -13.35 -18.71 2.67
CA ASN A 87 -14.60 -19.05 2.00
C ASN A 87 -14.33 -19.37 0.52
N ARG A 88 -14.90 -20.47 0.01
CA ARG A 88 -14.80 -20.85 -1.40
C ARG A 88 -15.25 -19.73 -2.35
N GLN A 89 -16.24 -18.93 -1.95
CA GLN A 89 -16.76 -17.82 -2.74
C GLN A 89 -15.68 -16.78 -3.08
N LEU A 90 -14.72 -16.55 -2.18
CA LEU A 90 -13.62 -15.63 -2.40
C LEU A 90 -12.75 -16.06 -3.60
N SER A 91 -12.66 -17.36 -3.87
CA SER A 91 -11.88 -17.89 -5.00
C SER A 91 -12.47 -17.55 -6.37
N TYR A 92 -13.74 -17.12 -6.44
CA TYR A 92 -14.39 -16.69 -7.68
C TYR A 92 -14.25 -15.19 -7.93
N ILE A 93 -13.72 -14.45 -6.96
CA ILE A 93 -13.63 -12.99 -7.04
C ILE A 93 -12.34 -12.62 -7.78
N PRO A 94 -12.43 -11.81 -8.86
CA PRO A 94 -11.25 -11.34 -9.56
C PRO A 94 -10.37 -10.43 -8.70
N GLU A 95 -9.06 -10.66 -8.75
CA GLU A 95 -8.07 -9.87 -7.99
C GLU A 95 -8.06 -8.37 -8.36
N PHE A 96 -8.46 -8.02 -9.59
CA PHE A 96 -8.47 -6.63 -10.06
C PHE A 96 -9.37 -5.71 -9.20
N ILE A 97 -10.33 -6.27 -8.46
CA ILE A 97 -11.18 -5.48 -7.55
C ILE A 97 -10.33 -4.92 -6.41
N ILE A 98 -9.46 -5.75 -5.83
CA ILE A 98 -8.51 -5.31 -4.78
C ILE A 98 -7.44 -4.41 -5.39
N GLU A 99 -6.97 -4.71 -6.61
CA GLU A 99 -6.03 -3.85 -7.33
C GLU A 99 -6.59 -2.43 -7.54
N ASN A 100 -7.83 -2.29 -8.01
CA ASN A 100 -8.48 -0.99 -8.17
C ASN A 100 -8.62 -0.22 -6.86
N ILE A 101 -8.94 -0.91 -5.75
CA ILE A 101 -9.00 -0.29 -4.42
C ILE A 101 -7.60 0.20 -4.00
N THR A 102 -6.58 -0.61 -4.25
CA THR A 102 -5.17 -0.31 -3.95
C THR A 102 -4.67 0.91 -4.75
N ASP A 103 -4.99 0.95 -6.04
CA ASP A 103 -4.68 2.07 -6.94
C ASP A 103 -5.40 3.34 -6.51
N PHE A 104 -6.67 3.23 -6.10
CA PHE A 104 -7.44 4.35 -5.62
C PHE A 104 -6.85 4.96 -4.33
N LEU A 105 -6.49 4.12 -3.36
CA LEU A 105 -5.82 4.57 -2.12
C LEU A 105 -4.48 5.26 -2.43
N THR A 106 -3.68 4.64 -3.30
CA THR A 106 -2.40 5.19 -3.75
C THR A 106 -2.61 6.53 -4.46
N PHE A 107 -3.63 6.65 -5.31
CA PHE A 107 -4.00 7.89 -5.98
C PHE A 107 -4.39 8.98 -4.98
N LEU A 108 -5.23 8.66 -4.00
CA LEU A 108 -5.66 9.62 -2.98
C LEU A 108 -4.47 10.13 -2.16
N GLY A 109 -3.64 9.23 -1.63
CA GLY A 109 -2.43 9.61 -0.90
C GLY A 109 -1.45 10.46 -1.73
N ARG A 110 -1.39 10.23 -3.05
CA ARG A 110 -0.45 10.96 -3.94
C ARG A 110 -0.97 12.28 -4.47
N PHE A 111 -2.26 12.35 -4.82
CA PHE A 111 -2.81 13.45 -5.61
C PHE A 111 -3.95 14.20 -4.92
N ASN A 112 -4.64 13.59 -3.94
CA ASN A 112 -5.77 14.20 -3.24
C ASN A 112 -5.81 13.85 -1.74
N VAL A 113 -4.74 14.25 -1.06
CA VAL A 113 -4.53 14.11 0.39
C VAL A 113 -5.72 14.67 1.18
N GLN A 114 -6.31 15.79 0.73
CA GLN A 114 -7.44 16.42 1.42
C GLN A 114 -8.68 15.55 1.43
N LEU A 115 -9.01 14.91 0.31
CA LEU A 115 -10.12 13.97 0.27
C LEU A 115 -9.82 12.76 1.15
N PHE A 116 -8.58 12.25 1.12
CA PHE A 116 -8.17 11.11 1.93
C PHE A 116 -8.39 11.36 3.43
N GLU A 117 -8.03 12.55 3.92
CA GLU A 117 -8.25 12.97 5.31
C GLU A 117 -9.73 13.18 5.66
N SER A 118 -10.57 13.53 4.68
CA SER A 118 -12.01 13.76 4.91
C SER A 118 -12.86 12.51 4.73
N LEU A 119 -12.27 11.36 4.42
CA LEU A 119 -13.00 10.10 4.32
C LEU A 119 -13.51 9.68 5.70
N SER A 120 -14.84 9.53 5.82
CA SER A 120 -15.45 8.95 7.02
C SER A 120 -15.23 7.44 7.16
N SER A 121 -14.78 6.78 6.09
CA SER A 121 -14.77 5.34 5.93
C SER A 121 -13.37 4.76 5.71
N VAL A 122 -12.38 5.38 6.37
CA VAL A 122 -10.97 4.99 6.29
C VAL A 122 -10.76 3.63 6.95
N ASP A 123 -11.51 3.34 8.01
CA ASP A 123 -11.44 2.09 8.75
C ASP A 123 -11.72 0.87 7.85
N GLU A 124 -12.66 0.99 6.91
CA GLU A 124 -12.99 -0.08 5.96
C GLU A 124 -11.79 -0.39 5.03
N TYR A 125 -11.09 0.64 4.57
CA TYR A 125 -9.88 0.46 3.75
C TYR A 125 -8.74 -0.14 4.56
N VAL A 126 -8.48 0.38 5.77
CA VAL A 126 -7.44 -0.13 6.66
C VAL A 126 -7.71 -1.59 7.02
N THR A 127 -8.96 -1.94 7.32
CA THR A 127 -9.37 -3.32 7.59
C THR A 127 -9.14 -4.22 6.38
N LEU A 128 -9.54 -3.79 5.17
CA LEU A 128 -9.28 -4.57 3.95
C LEU A 128 -7.78 -4.80 3.74
N VAL A 129 -6.97 -3.74 3.87
CA VAL A 129 -5.51 -3.85 3.75
C VAL A 129 -4.99 -4.87 4.75
N LEU A 130 -5.28 -4.73 6.05
CA LEU A 130 -4.76 -5.64 7.09
C LEU A 130 -5.17 -7.11 6.86
N VAL A 131 -6.42 -7.35 6.47
CA VAL A 131 -6.96 -8.71 6.24
C VAL A 131 -6.28 -9.39 5.05
N PHE A 132 -6.22 -8.72 3.90
CA PHE A 132 -5.74 -9.35 2.67
C PHE A 132 -4.21 -9.26 2.53
N MET A 133 -3.59 -8.21 3.06
CA MET A 133 -2.13 -8.12 3.18
C MET A 133 -1.61 -9.21 4.10
N GLY A 134 -2.26 -9.51 5.22
CA GLY A 134 -1.75 -10.44 6.24
C GLY A 134 -2.05 -11.93 6.03
N ASP A 135 -2.66 -12.31 4.91
CA ASP A 135 -3.13 -13.68 4.73
C ASP A 135 -2.98 -14.19 3.28
N ALA A 136 -1.94 -14.99 3.06
CA ALA A 136 -1.67 -15.67 1.79
C ALA A 136 -2.77 -16.64 1.35
N SER A 137 -3.58 -17.15 2.28
CA SER A 137 -4.67 -18.09 1.96
C SER A 137 -5.87 -17.39 1.32
N ARG A 138 -6.07 -16.10 1.65
CA ARG A 138 -7.15 -15.25 1.12
C ARG A 138 -6.72 -14.44 -0.10
N LEU A 139 -5.49 -13.95 -0.11
CA LEU A 139 -4.90 -13.28 -1.27
C LEU A 139 -3.59 -13.98 -1.64
N ARG A 140 -3.66 -14.87 -2.63
CA ARG A 140 -2.50 -15.67 -3.01
C ARG A 140 -1.42 -14.86 -3.72
N ASN A 141 -1.82 -13.80 -4.44
CA ASN A 141 -0.91 -12.99 -5.21
C ASN A 141 -0.01 -12.12 -4.31
N PRO A 142 1.29 -12.43 -4.22
CA PRO A 142 2.23 -11.73 -3.35
C PRO A 142 2.52 -10.30 -3.83
N HIS A 143 2.47 -10.05 -5.14
CA HIS A 143 2.71 -8.74 -5.72
C HIS A 143 1.58 -7.78 -5.36
N LEU A 144 0.33 -8.27 -5.38
CA LEU A 144 -0.82 -7.48 -4.96
C LEU A 144 -0.81 -7.22 -3.44
N ARG A 145 -0.35 -8.19 -2.63
CA ARG A 145 -0.10 -7.96 -1.19
C ARG A 145 0.98 -6.91 -0.93
N ALA A 146 2.03 -6.88 -1.74
CA ALA A 146 3.06 -5.83 -1.67
C ALA A 146 2.51 -4.47 -2.12
N ALA A 147 1.67 -4.42 -3.16
CA ALA A 147 0.99 -3.20 -3.57
C ALA A 147 0.05 -2.66 -2.48
N LEU A 148 -0.61 -3.53 -1.72
CA LEU A 148 -1.38 -3.13 -0.53
C LEU A 148 -0.49 -2.49 0.55
N ALA A 149 0.73 -3.01 0.76
CA ALA A 149 1.70 -2.40 1.67
C ALA A 149 2.16 -1.02 1.18
N GLU A 150 2.39 -0.86 -0.13
CA GLU A 150 2.71 0.44 -0.75
C GLU A 150 1.54 1.44 -0.60
N ALA A 151 0.31 1.01 -0.84
CA ALA A 151 -0.87 1.85 -0.64
C ALA A 151 -1.03 2.25 0.85
N PHE A 152 -0.69 1.36 1.78
CA PHE A 152 -0.74 1.65 3.21
C PHE A 152 0.36 2.61 3.66
N GLU A 153 1.55 2.51 3.07
CA GLU A 153 2.64 3.46 3.29
C GLU A 153 2.23 4.89 2.91
N ALA A 154 1.34 5.06 1.93
CA ALA A 154 0.84 6.38 1.55
C ALA A 154 0.09 7.10 2.69
N ILE A 155 -0.30 6.39 3.77
CA ILE A 155 -0.94 6.93 4.99
C ILE A 155 0.09 7.59 5.94
N LEU A 156 1.38 7.30 5.79
CA LEU A 156 2.41 7.81 6.70
C LEU A 156 2.52 9.34 6.63
N PRO A 157 2.67 10.03 7.79
CA PRO A 157 2.78 11.47 7.83
C PRO A 157 4.12 11.93 7.24
N ASN A 158 4.16 13.16 6.75
CA ASN A 158 5.37 13.83 6.24
C ASN A 158 6.03 13.24 4.99
N LYS A 159 5.43 12.23 4.34
CA LYS A 159 5.83 11.89 2.96
C LYS A 159 5.35 12.97 2.01
N GLN A 160 6.30 13.67 1.40
CA GLN A 160 6.01 14.54 0.26
C GLN A 160 5.67 13.68 -0.94
N HIS A 161 4.39 13.39 -1.13
CA HIS A 161 3.94 12.80 -2.37
C HIS A 161 3.95 13.85 -3.50
N GLY A 162 3.88 13.41 -4.76
CA GLY A 162 4.10 14.21 -5.98
C GLY A 162 3.25 15.48 -6.18
N GLY A 163 2.46 15.90 -5.19
CA GLY A 163 1.77 17.19 -5.10
C GLY A 163 2.34 18.19 -4.07
N GLY A 164 3.42 17.86 -3.35
CA GLY A 164 4.06 18.76 -2.37
C GLY A 164 3.27 18.99 -1.08
N ARG A 165 2.15 18.27 -0.87
CA ARG A 165 1.40 18.25 0.39
C ARG A 165 1.65 16.93 1.10
N THR A 166 1.83 17.02 2.41
CA THR A 166 1.99 15.89 3.32
C THR A 166 0.65 15.61 4.00
N LEU A 167 0.39 14.34 4.35
CA LEU A 167 -0.76 14.00 5.19
C LEU A 167 -0.67 14.67 6.56
N ASN A 168 -1.83 15.04 7.08
CA ASN A 168 -2.01 15.54 8.43
C ASN A 168 -1.56 14.48 9.44
N SER A 169 -0.59 14.86 10.28
CA SER A 169 -0.03 13.96 11.29
C SER A 169 -1.07 13.41 12.26
N ALA A 170 -2.08 14.19 12.62
CA ALA A 170 -3.11 13.76 13.57
C ALA A 170 -4.06 12.71 12.97
N PHE A 171 -4.38 12.85 11.68
CA PHE A 171 -5.21 11.86 10.96
C PHE A 171 -4.48 10.52 10.86
N ALA A 172 -3.21 10.54 10.43
CA ALA A 172 -2.40 9.34 10.36
C ALA A 172 -2.26 8.69 11.75
N GLU A 173 -1.85 9.47 12.76
CA GLU A 173 -1.69 8.98 14.14
C GLU A 173 -2.96 8.34 14.71
N ALA A 174 -4.14 8.88 14.36
CA ALA A 174 -5.41 8.30 14.78
C ALA A 174 -5.62 6.88 14.24
N ILE A 175 -5.30 6.63 12.97
CA ILE A 175 -5.37 5.28 12.37
C ILE A 175 -4.42 4.34 13.11
N PHE A 176 -3.18 4.78 13.33
CA PHE A 176 -2.13 3.98 13.98
C PHE A 176 -2.39 3.71 15.48
N THR A 177 -3.29 4.46 16.10
CA THR A 177 -3.58 4.37 17.55
C THR A 177 -4.92 3.71 17.87
N TYR A 178 -5.96 4.00 17.07
CA TYR A 178 -7.35 3.68 17.44
C TYR A 178 -8.00 2.62 16.55
N HIS A 179 -7.46 2.33 15.36
CA HIS A 179 -8.09 1.34 14.48
C HIS A 179 -8.09 -0.05 15.16
N PRO A 180 -9.21 -0.80 15.19
CA PRO A 180 -9.34 -2.00 16.04
C PRO A 180 -8.32 -3.11 15.79
N LEU A 181 -7.84 -3.23 14.54
CA LEU A 181 -6.93 -4.30 14.11
C LEU A 181 -5.48 -3.83 13.95
N ILE A 182 -5.19 -2.58 14.33
CA ILE A 182 -3.90 -1.98 14.02
C ILE A 182 -2.75 -2.60 14.81
N GLU A 183 -3.02 -3.15 15.99
CA GLU A 183 -2.01 -3.83 16.81
C GLU A 183 -1.41 -5.06 16.12
N ASP A 184 -2.15 -5.67 15.17
CA ASP A 184 -1.66 -6.81 14.39
C ASP A 184 -0.77 -6.40 13.20
N LEU A 185 -0.69 -5.10 12.88
CA LEU A 185 0.04 -4.59 11.72
C LEU A 185 1.53 -5.01 11.70
N PRO A 186 2.31 -4.97 12.80
CA PRO A 186 3.68 -5.45 12.79
C PRO A 186 3.78 -6.90 12.30
N ARG A 187 2.94 -7.80 12.83
CA ARG A 187 2.88 -9.20 12.41
C ARG A 187 2.55 -9.32 10.93
N VAL A 188 1.54 -8.59 10.47
CA VAL A 188 1.09 -8.58 9.07
C VAL A 188 2.22 -8.16 8.13
N LEU A 189 2.97 -7.11 8.47
CA LEU A 189 4.09 -6.63 7.67
C LEU A 189 5.20 -7.67 7.58
N LEU A 190 5.57 -8.31 8.70
CA LEU A 190 6.59 -9.36 8.70
C LEU A 190 6.18 -10.56 7.83
N ASP A 191 4.89 -10.94 7.87
CA ASP A 191 4.36 -12.03 7.05
C ASP A 191 4.50 -11.73 5.55
N VAL A 192 4.09 -10.54 5.11
CA VAL A 192 4.19 -10.17 3.69
C VAL A 192 5.65 -10.07 3.27
N PHE A 193 6.49 -9.45 4.10
CA PHE A 193 7.91 -9.29 3.86
C PHE A 193 8.60 -10.62 3.56
N VAL A 194 8.30 -11.62 4.38
CA VAL A 194 8.81 -12.98 4.23
C VAL A 194 8.17 -13.69 3.03
N SER A 195 6.86 -13.47 2.79
CA SER A 195 6.14 -14.11 1.70
C SER A 195 6.68 -13.73 0.31
N ILE A 196 7.17 -12.49 0.13
CA ILE A 196 7.75 -12.01 -1.14
C ILE A 196 8.97 -12.86 -1.57
N GLU A 197 9.74 -13.39 -0.60
CA GLU A 197 10.88 -14.24 -0.92
C GLU A 197 10.46 -15.61 -1.45
N LEU A 198 9.41 -16.19 -0.87
CA LEU A 198 8.95 -17.55 -1.16
C LEU A 198 8.25 -17.70 -2.51
N THR A 199 8.05 -16.61 -3.24
CA THR A 199 7.23 -16.58 -4.46
C THR A 199 7.82 -17.38 -5.62
N GLY A 200 9.08 -17.80 -5.55
CA GLY A 200 9.73 -18.75 -6.48
C GLY A 200 9.85 -18.26 -7.93
N GLN A 201 9.20 -17.16 -8.29
CA GLN A 201 9.36 -16.46 -9.56
C GLN A 201 10.76 -15.82 -9.56
N ALA A 202 11.45 -15.90 -10.69
CA ALA A 202 12.76 -15.29 -10.92
C ALA A 202 12.64 -13.75 -11.02
N VAL A 203 12.10 -13.13 -9.97
CA VAL A 203 12.01 -11.70 -9.77
C VAL A 203 13.38 -11.25 -9.31
N ALA A 204 13.95 -10.26 -10.02
CA ALA A 204 15.26 -9.70 -9.68
C ALA A 204 15.24 -9.19 -8.23
N PHE A 205 16.37 -9.29 -7.53
CA PHE A 205 16.49 -8.83 -6.14
C PHE A 205 15.97 -7.39 -5.98
N GLU A 206 16.32 -6.49 -6.91
CA GLU A 206 15.86 -5.09 -6.93
C GLU A 206 14.34 -4.96 -6.83
N GLN A 207 13.58 -5.82 -7.52
CA GLN A 207 12.12 -5.78 -7.48
C GLN A 207 11.59 -6.26 -6.12
N LYS A 208 12.17 -7.34 -5.56
CA LYS A 208 11.81 -7.80 -4.20
C LYS A 208 12.12 -6.73 -3.16
N PHE A 209 13.27 -6.06 -3.28
CA PHE A 209 13.65 -4.96 -2.41
C PHE A 209 12.69 -3.78 -2.52
N ASN A 210 12.27 -3.41 -3.74
CA ASN A 210 11.27 -2.37 -3.96
C ASN A 210 9.92 -2.71 -3.29
N TYR A 211 9.50 -3.97 -3.29
CA TYR A 211 8.30 -4.41 -2.56
C TYR A 211 8.46 -4.35 -1.03
N ARG A 212 9.68 -4.53 -0.50
CA ARG A 212 9.96 -4.49 0.95
C ARG A 212 10.11 -3.07 1.48
N ARG A 213 10.57 -2.13 0.66
CA ARG A 213 10.80 -0.74 1.06
C ARG A 213 9.62 -0.08 1.80
N PRO A 214 8.37 -0.14 1.30
CA PRO A 214 7.22 0.41 2.02
C PRO A 214 7.08 -0.14 3.44
N MET A 215 7.42 -1.41 3.65
CA MET A 215 7.31 -2.07 4.96
C MET A 215 8.35 -1.54 5.95
N TYR A 216 9.57 -1.21 5.51
CA TYR A 216 10.58 -0.59 6.37
C TYR A 216 10.10 0.75 6.91
N GLU A 217 9.55 1.58 6.04
CA GLU A 217 9.03 2.91 6.37
C GLU A 217 7.87 2.83 7.36
N ILE A 218 6.95 1.87 7.15
CA ILE A 218 5.85 1.64 8.08
C ILE A 218 6.38 1.13 9.43
N LEU A 219 7.27 0.13 9.44
CA LEU A 219 7.85 -0.42 10.68
C LEU A 219 8.61 0.64 11.49
N GLU A 220 9.38 1.51 10.83
CA GLU A 220 10.07 2.63 11.48
C GLU A 220 9.07 3.59 12.13
N TYR A 221 7.97 3.91 11.43
CA TYR A 221 6.93 4.75 11.99
C TYR A 221 6.22 4.09 13.19
N LEU A 222 5.90 2.79 13.09
CA LEU A 222 5.29 2.02 14.18
C LEU A 222 6.15 2.00 15.44
N TRP A 223 7.47 2.09 15.30
CA TRP A 223 8.40 2.12 16.43
C TRP A 223 8.18 3.30 17.38
N LYS A 224 7.44 4.34 16.95
CA LYS A 224 7.07 5.49 17.80
C LYS A 224 6.01 5.14 18.85
N PHE A 225 5.26 4.06 18.67
CA PHE A 225 4.13 3.67 19.51
C PHE A 225 4.48 2.46 20.38
N ASP A 226 4.27 2.58 21.69
CA ASP A 226 4.56 1.49 22.65
C ASP A 226 3.82 0.20 22.34
N LYS A 227 2.53 0.29 22.01
CA LYS A 227 1.69 -0.87 21.69
C LYS A 227 2.27 -1.71 20.55
N HIS A 228 2.73 -1.06 19.48
CA HIS A 228 3.31 -1.75 18.32
C HIS A 228 4.68 -2.34 18.65
N ARG A 229 5.50 -1.62 19.43
CA ARG A 229 6.79 -2.14 19.94
C ARG A 229 6.61 -3.41 20.77
N GLU A 230 5.60 -3.44 21.63
CA GLU A 230 5.28 -4.63 22.44
C GLU A 230 4.92 -5.84 21.57
N GLN A 231 4.17 -5.63 20.49
CA GLN A 231 3.83 -6.72 19.56
C GLN A 231 5.06 -7.28 18.84
N VAL A 232 5.99 -6.40 18.41
CA VAL A 232 7.28 -6.86 17.85
C VAL A 232 8.08 -7.65 18.88
N LYS A 233 8.13 -7.19 20.14
CA LYS A 233 8.80 -7.93 21.22
C LYS A 233 8.17 -9.30 21.48
N LYS A 234 6.84 -9.41 21.45
CA LYS A 234 6.15 -10.71 21.57
C LYS A 234 6.54 -11.67 20.45
N LEU A 235 6.62 -11.18 19.21
CA LEU A 235 7.08 -11.98 18.06
C LEU A 235 8.53 -12.44 18.23
N ALA A 236 9.40 -11.58 18.76
CA ALA A 236 10.79 -11.92 19.05
C ALA A 236 10.90 -12.98 20.16
N SER A 237 10.23 -12.79 21.30
CA SER A 237 10.24 -13.76 22.40
C SER A 237 9.66 -15.11 21.98
N TYR A 238 8.55 -15.13 21.23
CA TYR A 238 8.01 -16.36 20.67
C TYR A 238 9.05 -17.09 19.80
N ALA A 239 9.80 -16.34 18.99
CA ALA A 239 10.80 -16.91 18.10
C ALA A 239 12.05 -17.43 18.82
N GLU A 240 12.43 -16.84 19.95
CA GLU A 240 13.48 -17.36 20.83
C GLU A 240 13.05 -18.69 21.50
N GLU A 241 11.80 -18.78 21.96
CA GLU A 241 11.24 -19.99 22.56
C GLU A 241 11.13 -21.16 21.56
N HIS A 242 10.93 -20.85 20.29
CA HIS A 242 10.69 -21.81 19.20
C HIS A 242 11.86 -21.86 18.21
N ILE A 243 13.08 -21.52 18.65
CA ILE A 243 14.26 -21.46 17.78
C ILE A 243 14.65 -22.82 17.20
N ASP A 244 14.34 -23.90 17.93
CA ASP A 244 14.65 -25.29 17.56
C ASP A 244 13.53 -25.96 16.75
N ASP A 245 12.46 -25.24 16.42
CA ASP A 245 11.37 -25.76 15.60
C ASP A 245 11.85 -26.12 14.19
N ALA A 246 11.24 -27.15 13.60
CA ALA A 246 11.60 -27.61 12.24
C ALA A 246 11.39 -26.51 11.18
N GLU A 247 10.40 -25.65 11.36
CA GLU A 247 10.22 -24.44 10.57
C GLU A 247 10.58 -23.21 11.40
N ALA A 248 11.54 -22.42 10.89
CA ALA A 248 11.96 -21.21 11.57
C ALA A 248 10.77 -20.25 11.81
N PRO A 249 10.57 -19.76 13.05
CA PRO A 249 9.54 -18.78 13.36
C PRO A 249 9.60 -17.54 12.46
N LEU A 250 8.44 -16.90 12.27
CA LEU A 250 8.27 -15.74 11.39
C LEU A 250 9.31 -14.64 11.63
N PHE A 251 9.57 -14.32 12.90
CA PHE A 251 10.51 -13.26 13.27
C PHE A 251 11.96 -13.60 12.85
N LEU A 252 12.42 -14.84 13.05
CA LEU A 252 13.77 -15.25 12.62
C LEU A 252 13.91 -15.21 11.09
N ARG A 253 12.87 -15.63 10.36
CA ARG A 253 12.84 -15.55 8.90
C ARG A 253 12.91 -14.11 8.41
N PHE A 254 12.20 -13.20 9.07
CA PHE A 254 12.29 -11.76 8.81
C PHE A 254 13.71 -11.23 9.03
N ILE A 255 14.31 -11.52 10.19
CA ILE A 255 15.68 -11.07 10.50
C ILE A 255 16.71 -11.59 9.50
N ASN A 256 16.59 -12.84 9.08
CA ASN A 256 17.46 -13.41 8.04
C ASN A 256 17.37 -12.63 6.72
N LEU A 257 16.16 -12.33 6.27
CA LEU A 257 15.94 -11.56 5.04
C LEU A 257 16.37 -10.09 5.18
N LEU A 258 16.17 -9.49 6.34
CA LEU A 258 16.66 -8.15 6.66
C LEU A 258 18.19 -8.08 6.56
N MET A 259 18.90 -9.07 7.11
CA MET A 259 20.36 -9.15 7.00
C MET A 259 20.82 -9.33 5.55
N ASN A 260 20.12 -10.15 4.77
CA ASN A 260 20.41 -10.32 3.34
C ASN A 260 20.24 -8.99 2.57
N ASP A 261 19.17 -8.24 2.84
CA ASP A 261 18.94 -6.94 2.22
C ASP A 261 20.05 -5.94 2.58
N ALA A 262 20.47 -5.89 3.85
CA ALA A 262 21.53 -5.01 4.31
C ALA A 262 22.87 -5.31 3.64
N ASN A 263 23.22 -6.59 3.49
CA ASN A 263 24.46 -7.00 2.81
C ASN A 263 24.44 -6.61 1.33
N PHE A 264 23.32 -6.89 0.63
CA PHE A 264 23.19 -6.53 -0.78
C PHE A 264 23.31 -5.02 -1.02
N LEU A 265 22.60 -4.22 -0.21
CA LEU A 265 22.64 -2.76 -0.34
C LEU A 265 24.04 -2.19 -0.04
N LEU A 266 24.77 -2.80 0.89
CA LEU A 266 26.14 -2.41 1.19
C LEU A 266 27.05 -2.69 -0.01
N ASP A 267 26.93 -3.87 -0.61
CA ASP A 267 27.72 -4.25 -1.79
C ASP A 267 27.40 -3.35 -2.99
N GLU A 268 26.12 -3.04 -3.22
CA GLU A 268 25.68 -2.13 -4.29
C GLU A 268 26.17 -0.69 -4.07
N ALA A 269 26.18 -0.20 -2.82
CA ALA A 269 26.66 1.14 -2.49
C ALA A 269 28.19 1.30 -2.61
N LEU A 270 28.94 0.20 -2.54
CA LEU A 270 30.40 0.19 -2.63
C LEU A 270 30.93 -0.15 -4.05
N SER A 271 30.08 -0.65 -4.94
CA SER A 271 30.40 -0.94 -6.34
C SER A 271 30.38 0.30 -7.23
#